data_AF-A0A832YD60-F1
#
_entry.id   AF-A0A832YD60-F1
#
_cell.length_a   1.000
_cell.length_b   1.000
_cell.length_c   1.000
_cell.angle_alpha   90.00
_cell.angle_beta   90.00
_cell.angle_gamma   90.00
#
_symmetry.space_group_name_H-M   'P 1'
#
loop_
_entity.id
_entity.type
_entity.pdbx_description
1 polymer ?
#
loop_
_entity_poly.entity_id
_entity_poly.type
_entity_poly.pdbx_seq_one_letter_code
_entity_poly.pdbx_strand_id
1 'polypeptide(L)'
;MHESETFGIQSGFADKAIEWMNDQAKKHNFKFEARSYNHKIETKNFGAFEMFSWIGDVKTARSLIVKVSKRFKAKVIEGGYKPEDKIFKRKKSDYAMVRKGERVIGHLEFTAPRVASDVWTVEAEERK
;
A
#
# COMPACT_ATOMS: atom_id res chain seq x y z
N MET A 1 10.89 13.01 4.99
CA MET A 1 10.90 11.54 5.15
C MET A 1 9.51 11.18 5.64
N HIS A 2 8.80 10.35 4.90
CA HIS A 2 7.41 9.98 5.18
C HIS A 2 7.36 8.53 5.62
N GLU A 3 6.32 8.19 6.37
CA GLU A 3 5.96 6.81 6.68
C GLU A 3 4.49 6.55 6.34
N SER A 4 4.17 5.33 5.96
CA SER A 4 2.80 4.90 5.67
C SER A 4 2.68 3.39 5.86
N GLU A 5 1.53 2.97 6.39
CA GLU A 5 1.19 1.57 6.68
C GLU A 5 0.07 1.04 5.77
N THR A 6 -0.48 1.87 4.90
CA THR A 6 -1.60 1.53 4.02
C THR A 6 -1.15 1.01 2.67
N PHE A 7 0.07 0.48 2.61
CA PHE A 7 0.62 -0.21 1.46
C PHE A 7 0.49 -1.71 1.66
N GLY A 8 0.26 -2.43 0.56
CA GLY A 8 0.03 -3.87 0.62
C GLY A 8 0.42 -4.57 -0.67
N ILE A 9 0.75 -5.84 -0.54
CA ILE A 9 1.09 -6.74 -1.65
C ILE A 9 0.15 -7.94 -1.57
N GLN A 10 -0.30 -8.44 -2.72
CA GLN A 10 -1.13 -9.64 -2.79
C GLN A 10 -0.52 -10.77 -1.96
N SER A 11 -1.34 -11.42 -1.13
CA SER A 11 -0.85 -12.45 -0.21
C SER A 11 -0.07 -13.56 -0.91
N GLY A 12 1.04 -13.98 -0.30
CA GLY A 12 1.97 -14.96 -0.85
C GLY A 12 3.12 -14.34 -1.65
N PHE A 13 3.14 -13.01 -1.82
CA PHE A 13 4.22 -12.29 -2.49
C PHE A 13 4.96 -11.30 -1.59
N ALA A 14 4.47 -10.99 -0.38
CA ALA A 14 4.99 -9.88 0.42
C ALA A 14 6.48 -9.99 0.71
N ASP A 15 6.96 -11.13 1.23
CA ASP A 15 8.37 -11.30 1.61
C ASP A 15 9.32 -11.02 0.43
N LYS A 16 9.08 -11.68 -0.71
CA LYS A 16 9.89 -11.51 -1.94
C LYS A 16 9.81 -10.09 -2.49
N ALA A 17 8.65 -9.45 -2.37
CA ALA A 17 8.43 -8.10 -2.86
C ALA A 17 9.11 -7.05 -1.97
N ILE A 18 9.01 -7.18 -0.65
CA ILE A 18 9.67 -6.29 0.33
C ILE A 18 11.19 -6.40 0.19
N GLU A 19 11.72 -7.63 0.16
CA GLU A 19 13.14 -7.89 -0.08
C GLU A 19 13.60 -7.20 -1.37
N TRP A 20 12.89 -7.46 -2.47
CA TRP A 20 13.24 -6.86 -3.76
C TRP A 20 13.20 -5.34 -3.75
N MET A 21 12.18 -4.71 -3.15
CA MET A 21 12.08 -3.25 -3.06
C MET A 21 13.24 -2.65 -2.25
N ASN A 22 13.60 -3.28 -1.13
CA ASN A 22 14.71 -2.84 -0.29
C ASN A 22 16.05 -3.01 -1.02
N ASP A 23 16.23 -4.08 -1.79
CA ASP A 23 17.43 -4.28 -2.61
C ASP A 23 17.53 -3.26 -3.74
N GLN A 24 16.41 -2.90 -4.39
CA GLN A 24 16.40 -1.80 -5.35
C GLN A 24 16.76 -0.48 -4.69
N ALA A 25 16.25 -0.22 -3.49
CA ALA A 25 16.56 1.00 -2.76
C ALA A 25 18.06 1.07 -2.42
N LYS A 26 18.65 -0.02 -1.91
CA LYS A 26 20.10 -0.10 -1.64
C LYS A 26 20.92 0.08 -2.90
N LYS A 27 20.60 -0.65 -3.98
CA LYS A 27 21.32 -0.63 -5.26
C LYS A 27 21.37 0.77 -5.88
N HIS A 28 20.30 1.54 -5.73
CA HIS A 28 20.16 2.86 -6.34
C HIS A 28 20.32 4.01 -5.32
N ASN A 29 20.72 3.70 -4.08
CA ASN A 29 20.86 4.65 -2.98
C ASN A 29 19.60 5.50 -2.75
N PHE A 30 18.42 4.90 -2.90
CA PHE A 30 17.16 5.56 -2.61
C PHE A 30 16.89 5.58 -1.11
N LYS A 31 16.32 6.70 -0.62
CA LYS A 31 15.80 6.80 0.73
C LYS A 31 14.48 6.04 0.82
N PHE A 32 14.56 4.72 1.02
CA PHE A 32 13.40 3.85 1.14
C PHE A 32 13.75 2.59 1.93
N GLU A 33 12.89 2.22 2.87
CA GLU A 33 12.92 0.95 3.57
C GLU A 33 11.49 0.48 3.82
N ALA A 34 11.16 -0.73 3.39
CA ALA A 34 9.88 -1.41 3.63
C ALA A 34 10.04 -2.51 4.68
N ARG A 35 9.03 -2.66 5.54
CA ARG A 35 8.97 -3.63 6.63
C ARG A 35 7.60 -4.27 6.72
N SER A 36 7.55 -5.60 6.79
CA SER A 36 6.32 -6.32 7.14
C SER A 36 5.97 -6.05 8.60
N TYR A 37 4.69 -5.98 8.92
CA TYR A 37 4.19 -5.91 10.30
C TYR A 37 3.12 -6.98 10.58
N ASN A 38 3.16 -8.09 9.84
CA ASN A 38 2.27 -9.26 10.02
C ASN A 38 0.77 -8.94 10.01
N HIS A 39 0.38 -7.91 9.27
CA HIS A 39 -1.02 -7.56 9.09
C HIS A 39 -1.49 -8.01 7.72
N LYS A 40 -2.68 -8.60 7.68
CA LYS A 40 -3.31 -9.06 6.45
C LYS A 40 -4.71 -8.49 6.40
N ILE A 41 -5.11 -8.04 5.22
CA ILE A 41 -6.47 -7.61 4.95
C ILE A 41 -7.06 -8.50 3.85
N GLU A 42 -8.36 -8.72 3.95
CA GLU A 42 -9.13 -9.36 2.90
C GLU A 42 -10.09 -8.33 2.32
N THR A 43 -10.10 -8.25 0.98
CA THR A 43 -10.99 -7.35 0.26
C THR A 43 -12.03 -8.19 -0.47
N LYS A 44 -13.26 -7.65 -0.59
CA LYS A 44 -14.35 -8.32 -1.31
C LYS A 44 -14.05 -8.42 -2.81
N ASN A 45 -13.43 -7.40 -3.38
CA ASN A 45 -13.27 -7.28 -4.83
C ASN A 45 -11.88 -7.65 -5.36
N PHE A 46 -10.85 -7.55 -4.52
CA PHE A 46 -9.46 -7.60 -4.99
C PHE A 46 -8.65 -8.77 -4.43
N GLY A 47 -9.20 -9.53 -3.48
CA GLY A 47 -8.54 -10.65 -2.80
C GLY A 47 -7.83 -10.21 -1.52
N ALA A 48 -6.88 -11.03 -1.07
CA ALA A 48 -6.14 -10.78 0.16
C ALA A 48 -4.80 -10.08 -0.07
N PHE A 49 -4.42 -9.22 0.87
CA PHE A 49 -3.17 -8.47 0.85
C PHE A 49 -2.46 -8.58 2.20
N GLU A 50 -1.16 -8.79 2.13
CA GLU A 50 -0.23 -8.64 3.23
C GLU A 50 0.25 -7.20 3.24
N MET A 51 0.02 -6.52 4.36
CA MET A 51 0.32 -5.11 4.54
C MET A 51 1.75 -4.92 5.02
N PHE A 52 2.35 -3.79 4.65
CA PHE A 52 3.70 -3.44 5.05
C PHE A 52 3.81 -1.94 5.28
N SER A 53 4.69 -1.54 6.19
CA SER A 53 5.04 -0.15 6.42
C SER A 53 6.27 0.20 5.60
N TRP A 54 6.43 1.47 5.25
CA TRP A 54 7.67 1.95 4.66
C TRP A 54 8.04 3.30 5.23
N ILE A 55 9.33 3.62 5.19
CA ILE A 55 9.87 4.92 5.52
C ILE A 55 10.78 5.42 4.39
N GLY A 56 10.68 6.69 4.03
CA GLY A 56 11.53 7.24 2.97
C GLY A 56 10.95 8.41 2.18
N ASP A 57 11.30 8.46 0.89
CA ASP A 57 10.73 9.36 -0.10
C ASP A 57 9.46 8.77 -0.74
N VAL A 58 8.39 9.56 -0.78
CA VAL A 58 7.08 9.10 -1.25
C VAL A 58 7.06 8.81 -2.75
N LYS A 59 7.80 9.57 -3.57
CA LYS A 59 7.87 9.33 -5.01
C LYS A 59 8.57 8.00 -5.29
N THR A 60 9.59 7.70 -4.51
CA THR A 60 10.32 6.42 -4.53
C THR A 60 9.41 5.28 -4.13
N ALA A 61 8.67 5.39 -3.02
CA ALA A 61 7.73 4.36 -2.57
C ALA A 61 6.67 4.04 -3.65
N ARG A 62 6.07 5.08 -4.25
CA ARG A 62 5.10 4.94 -5.35
C ARG A 62 5.72 4.31 -6.60
N SER A 63 6.96 4.66 -6.94
CA SER A 63 7.66 4.05 -8.07
C SER A 63 7.95 2.57 -7.82
N LEU A 64 8.46 2.22 -6.64
CA LEU A 64 8.83 0.86 -6.27
C LEU A 64 7.62 -0.07 -6.19
N ILE A 65 6.51 0.37 -5.60
CA ILE A 65 5.30 -0.47 -5.48
C ILE A 65 4.69 -0.80 -6.85
N VAL A 66 4.74 0.11 -7.82
CA VAL A 66 4.31 -0.17 -9.19
C VAL A 66 5.27 -1.13 -9.89
N LYS A 67 6.58 -0.93 -9.73
CA LYS A 67 7.60 -1.82 -10.32
C LYS A 67 7.52 -3.24 -9.75
N VAL A 68 7.32 -3.39 -8.45
CA VAL A 68 7.20 -4.71 -7.81
C VAL A 68 5.94 -5.43 -8.28
N SER A 69 4.82 -4.70 -8.43
CA SER A 69 3.59 -5.24 -9.02
C SER A 69 3.80 -5.76 -10.44
N LYS A 70 4.50 -5.00 -11.29
CA LYS A 70 4.86 -5.45 -12.65
C LYS A 70 5.74 -6.70 -12.63
N ARG A 71 6.79 -6.70 -11.80
CA ARG A 71 7.78 -7.77 -11.71
C ARG A 71 7.14 -9.11 -11.34
N PHE A 72 6.30 -9.10 -10.30
CA PHE A 72 5.70 -10.33 -9.76
C PHE A 72 4.31 -10.62 -10.33
N LYS A 73 3.79 -9.77 -11.22
CA LYS A 73 2.41 -9.83 -11.74
C LYS A 73 1.35 -9.87 -10.63
N ALA A 74 1.70 -9.32 -9.47
CA ALA A 74 0.90 -9.32 -8.25
C ALA A 74 0.07 -8.03 -8.15
N LYS A 75 -1.10 -8.11 -7.52
CA LYS A 75 -1.86 -6.91 -7.14
C LYS A 75 -1.15 -6.20 -5.99
N VAL A 76 -1.24 -4.87 -5.94
CA VAL A 76 -0.68 -4.06 -4.86
C VAL A 76 -1.65 -2.96 -4.43
N ILE A 77 -1.48 -2.49 -3.20
CA ILE A 77 -2.16 -1.34 -2.64
C ILE A 77 -1.13 -0.22 -2.50
N GLU A 78 -1.41 0.92 -3.11
CA GLU A 78 -0.65 2.16 -2.97
C GLU A 78 -1.47 3.13 -2.10
N GLY A 79 -1.04 3.31 -0.84
CA GLY A 79 -1.66 4.20 0.13
C GLY A 79 -1.28 5.67 -0.03
N GLY A 80 -1.94 6.55 0.73
CA GLY A 80 -1.69 7.99 0.68
C GLY A 80 -2.18 8.67 -0.60
N TYR A 81 -3.23 8.12 -1.23
CA TYR A 81 -3.99 8.81 -2.26
C TYR A 81 -4.97 9.79 -1.60
N LYS A 82 -5.19 10.96 -2.22
CA LYS A 82 -6.19 11.93 -1.77
C LYS A 82 -7.17 12.19 -2.91
N PRO A 83 -8.40 11.65 -2.84
CA PRO A 83 -9.44 11.96 -3.81
C PRO A 83 -9.85 13.42 -3.66
N GLU A 84 -9.95 14.16 -4.76
CA GLU A 84 -10.32 15.59 -4.76
C GLU A 84 -11.66 15.82 -4.06
N ASP A 85 -12.65 14.95 -4.31
CA ASP A 85 -14.01 15.05 -3.75
C ASP A 85 -14.11 14.66 -2.26
N LYS A 86 -13.07 14.04 -1.69
CA LYS A 86 -13.10 13.50 -0.31
C LYS A 86 -12.21 14.26 0.68
N ILE A 87 -11.68 15.42 0.29
CA ILE A 87 -10.82 16.28 1.13
C ILE A 87 -11.56 16.80 2.38
N PHE A 88 -12.90 16.87 2.36
CA PHE A 88 -13.72 17.48 3.42
C PHE A 88 -14.27 16.54 4.51
N LYS A 89 -13.91 15.24 4.53
CA LYS A 89 -14.41 14.33 5.59
C LYS A 89 -13.71 14.60 6.94
N ARG A 90 -14.50 14.67 8.02
CA ARG A 90 -14.01 14.83 9.42
C ARG A 90 -13.31 13.58 10.00
N LYS A 91 -13.54 12.40 9.41
CA LYS A 91 -12.98 11.13 9.87
C LYS A 91 -11.55 10.98 9.36
N LYS A 92 -10.62 10.50 10.20
CA LYS A 92 -9.25 10.17 9.79
C LYS A 92 -9.28 8.91 8.93
N SER A 93 -9.51 9.09 7.64
CA SER A 93 -9.47 8.03 6.63
C SER A 93 -8.23 8.19 5.75
N ASP A 94 -7.68 7.08 5.28
CA ASP A 94 -6.67 7.07 4.22
C ASP A 94 -7.24 6.39 2.99
N TYR A 95 -6.90 6.91 1.81
CA TYR A 95 -7.37 6.32 0.56
C TYR A 95 -6.19 5.67 -0.14
N ALA A 96 -6.48 4.54 -0.76
CA ALA A 96 -5.48 3.80 -1.51
C ALA A 96 -6.00 3.41 -2.87
N MET A 97 -5.08 3.27 -3.81
CA MET A 97 -5.34 2.69 -5.12
C MET A 97 -4.93 1.22 -5.11
N VAL A 98 -5.79 0.37 -5.66
CA VAL A 98 -5.42 -1.01 -5.98
C VAL A 98 -4.91 -1.07 -7.40
N ARG A 99 -3.72 -1.62 -7.60
CA ARG A 99 -3.07 -1.72 -8.91
C ARG A 99 -2.74 -3.15 -9.30
N LYS A 100 -2.67 -3.37 -10.62
CA LYS A 100 -2.03 -4.53 -11.25
C LYS A 100 -1.09 -4.02 -12.33
N GLY A 101 0.21 -4.01 -12.02
CA GLY A 101 1.21 -3.28 -12.78
C GLY A 101 0.94 -1.77 -12.74
N GLU A 102 0.92 -1.13 -13.91
CA GLU A 102 0.58 0.30 -14.03
C GLU A 102 -0.92 0.59 -13.90
N ARG A 103 -1.77 -0.40 -14.20
CA ARG A 103 -3.21 -0.21 -14.24
C ARG A 103 -3.78 -0.10 -12.83
N VAL A 104 -4.49 0.99 -12.55
CA VAL A 104 -5.40 1.09 -11.40
C VAL A 104 -6.66 0.27 -11.70
N ILE A 105 -7.00 -0.65 -10.81
CA ILE A 105 -8.15 -1.56 -10.93
C ILE A 105 -9.24 -1.28 -9.89
N GLY A 106 -8.98 -0.36 -8.96
CA GLY A 106 -9.95 0.06 -7.97
C GLY A 106 -9.34 0.94 -6.89
N HIS A 107 -10.16 1.29 -5.92
CA HIS A 107 -9.82 2.13 -4.77
C HIS A 107 -10.27 1.48 -3.48
N LEU A 108 -9.56 1.78 -2.39
CA LEU A 108 -9.90 1.41 -1.03
C LEU A 108 -9.99 2.68 -0.16
N GLU A 109 -10.93 2.68 0.77
CA GLU A 109 -10.98 3.63 1.88
C GLU A 109 -10.64 2.86 3.16
N PHE A 110 -9.56 3.29 3.83
CA PHE A 110 -9.14 2.77 5.12
C PHE A 110 -9.60 3.70 6.23
N THR A 111 -10.03 3.14 7.37
CA THR A 111 -10.22 3.91 8.60
C THR A 111 -9.01 3.76 9.51
N ALA A 112 -8.58 4.87 10.10
CA ALA A 112 -7.56 4.84 11.14
C ALA A 112 -8.00 3.98 12.33
N PRO A 113 -7.06 3.28 12.99
CA PRO A 113 -7.36 2.52 14.20
C PRO A 113 -8.01 3.40 15.28
N ARG A 114 -9.00 2.84 16.00
CA ARG A 114 -9.69 3.54 17.10
C ARG A 114 -8.90 3.51 18.39
N VAL A 115 -8.03 2.50 18.54
CA VAL A 115 -7.11 2.31 19.67
C VAL A 115 -5.68 2.28 19.12
N ALA A 116 -4.71 2.83 19.86
CA ALA A 116 -3.31 2.94 19.39
C ALA A 116 -2.64 1.59 19.07
N SER A 117 -3.19 0.47 19.56
CA SER A 117 -2.74 -0.89 19.29
C SER A 117 -3.36 -1.54 18.04
N ASP A 118 -4.35 -0.89 17.42
CA ASP A 118 -5.07 -1.46 16.27
C ASP A 118 -4.39 -1.08 14.94
N VAL A 119 -4.68 -1.89 13.92
CA VAL A 119 -4.18 -1.73 12.55
C VAL A 119 -5.23 -1.05 11.66
N TRP A 120 -4.79 -0.51 10.52
CA TRP A 120 -5.70 0.05 9.51
C TRP A 120 -6.68 -1.00 8.99
N THR A 121 -7.95 -0.61 8.86
CA THR A 121 -9.05 -1.50 8.42
C THR A 121 -9.71 -0.96 7.17
N VAL A 122 -10.13 -1.85 6.26
CA VAL A 122 -10.85 -1.49 5.03
C VAL A 122 -12.29 -1.13 5.39
N GLU A 123 -12.72 0.09 5.07
CA GLU A 123 -14.09 0.57 5.27
C GLU A 123 -14.93 0.45 4.00
N ALA A 124 -14.34 0.79 2.84
CA ALA A 124 -15.02 0.73 1.56
C ALA A 124 -14.08 0.35 0.42
N GLU A 125 -14.66 -0.20 -0.65
CA GLU A 125 -13.96 -0.63 -1.84
C GLU A 125 -14.75 -0.22 -3.08
N GLU A 126 -14.05 0.24 -4.11
CA GLU A 126 -14.64 0.61 -5.40
C GLU A 126 -13.84 -0.04 -6.54
N ARG A 127 -14.53 -0.73 -7.45
CA ARG A 127 -13.92 -1.37 -8.61
C ARG A 127 -14.03 -0.49 -9.85
N LYS A 128 -12.97 -0.42 -10.64
CA LYS A 128 -12.91 0.30 -11.92
C LYS A 128 -13.07 -0.62 -13.13
#